data_AF-A0A523TEF5-F1
#
_entry.id   AF-A0A523TEF5-F1
#
_cell.length_a   1.000
_cell.length_b   1.000
_cell.length_c   1.000
_cell.angle_alpha   90.00
_cell.angle_beta   90.00
_cell.angle_gamma   90.00
#
_symmetry.space_group_name_H-M   'P 1'
#
loop_
_entity.id
_entity.type
_entity.pdbx_description
1 polymer ?
#
loop_
_entity_poly.entity_id
_entity_poly.type
_entity_poly.pdbx_seq_one_letter_code
_entity_poly.pdbx_strand_id
1 'polypeptide(L)' 'MPVHWLQKCVEACNFGVLEWFEKQPTVTNPSSCSACLECKSSCPVDAISVKTK' A
#
# COMPACT_ATOMS: atom_id res chain seq x y z
N MET A 1 -5.26 -10.16 14.08
CA MET A 1 -5.85 -9.97 12.73
C MET A 1 -4.98 -10.73 11.74
N PRO A 2 -5.54 -11.56 10.87
CA PRO A 2 -4.75 -12.39 9.96
C PRO A 2 -4.17 -11.56 8.81
N VAL A 3 -2.93 -11.87 8.41
CA VAL A 3 -2.10 -11.10 7.45
C VAL A 3 -2.77 -10.95 6.08
N HIS A 4 -3.71 -11.83 5.74
CA HIS A 4 -4.33 -11.89 4.43
C HIS A 4 -5.17 -10.66 4.07
N TRP A 5 -5.68 -9.90 5.04
CA TRP A 5 -6.51 -8.71 4.76
C TRP A 5 -5.69 -7.48 4.38
N LEU A 6 -4.39 -7.48 4.69
CA LEU A 6 -3.50 -6.35 4.44
C LEU A 6 -3.06 -6.29 2.96
N GLN A 7 -3.27 -7.36 2.18
CA GLN A 7 -2.95 -7.37 0.74
C GLN A 7 -3.85 -6.44 -0.07
N LYS A 8 -5.02 -6.05 0.46
CA LYS A 8 -5.96 -5.12 -0.20
C LYS A 8 -5.36 -3.76 -0.54
N CYS A 9 -4.41 -3.25 0.26
CA CYS A 9 -3.76 -1.99 -0.06
C CYS A 9 -2.76 -2.10 -1.22
N VAL A 10 -2.18 -3.30 -1.42
CA VAL A 10 -1.30 -3.62 -2.56
C VAL A 10 -2.16 -3.74 -3.82
N GLU A 11 -3.26 -4.49 -3.75
CA GLU A 11 -4.20 -4.64 -4.87
C GLU A 11 -4.86 -3.31 -5.27
N ALA A 12 -5.16 -2.44 -4.32
CA ALA A 12 -5.70 -1.11 -4.60
C ALA A 12 -4.67 -0.15 -5.25
N CYS A 13 -3.38 -0.47 -5.22
CA CYS A 13 -2.37 0.39 -5.80
C CYS A 13 -2.27 0.18 -7.32
N ASN A 14 -3.04 0.95 -8.09
CA ASN A 14 -3.01 0.89 -9.55
C ASN A 14 -1.65 1.30 -10.17
N PHE A 15 -0.80 1.98 -9.39
CA PHE A 15 0.52 2.44 -9.82
C PHE A 15 1.63 1.38 -9.60
N GLY A 16 1.32 0.24 -8.96
CA GLY A 16 2.31 -0.80 -8.68
C GLY A 16 3.45 -0.33 -7.78
N VAL A 17 3.20 0.66 -6.91
CA VAL A 17 4.20 1.18 -5.97
C VAL A 17 4.49 0.20 -4.83
N LEU A 18 3.47 -0.56 -4.45
CA LEU A 18 3.50 -1.52 -3.36
C LEU A 18 3.64 -2.93 -3.94
N GLU A 19 4.50 -3.73 -3.33
CA GLU A 19 4.64 -5.16 -3.58
C GLU A 19 4.43 -5.95 -2.29
N TRP A 20 4.05 -7.22 -2.39
CA TRP A 20 3.83 -8.08 -1.24
C TRP A 20 5.04 -8.97 -0.99
N PHE A 21 5.78 -8.72 0.11
CA PHE A 21 6.99 -9.48 0.46
C PHE A 21 6.94 -9.92 1.93
N GLU A 22 7.30 -11.17 2.21
CA GLU A 22 7.37 -11.73 3.58
C GLU A 22 6.18 -11.37 4.50
N LYS A 23 4.95 -11.43 3.96
CA LYS A 23 3.69 -11.14 4.67
C LYS A 23 3.46 -9.67 5.03
N GLN A 24 4.16 -8.75 4.38
CA GLN A 24 3.97 -7.31 4.53
C GLN A 24 4.05 -6.57 3.17
N PRO A 25 3.34 -5.45 3.01
CA PRO A 25 3.50 -4.59 1.84
C PRO A 25 4.83 -3.83 1.94
N THR A 26 5.62 -3.87 0.86
CA THR A 26 6.91 -3.19 0.70
C THR A 26 6.81 -2.18 -0.43
N VAL A 27 7.41 -1.01 -0.26
CA VAL A 27 7.43 0.05 -1.27
C VAL A 27 8.61 -0.18 -2.21
N THR A 28 8.34 -0.58 -3.47
CA THR A 28 9.38 -0.78 -4.49
C THR A 28 9.62 0.49 -5.30
N ASN A 29 8.56 1.21 -5.69
CA ASN A 29 8.69 2.33 -6.61
C ASN A 29 7.96 3.60 -6.10
N PRO A 30 8.53 4.30 -5.11
CA PRO A 30 7.90 5.50 -4.54
C PRO A 30 7.77 6.65 -5.55
N SER A 31 8.58 6.66 -6.61
CA SER A 31 8.56 7.69 -7.65
C SER A 31 7.31 7.66 -8.53
N SER A 32 6.68 6.50 -8.68
CA SER A 32 5.42 6.36 -9.42
C SER A 32 4.18 6.62 -8.56
N CYS A 33 4.36 6.97 -7.29
CA CYS A 33 3.24 7.25 -6.39
C CYS A 33 2.59 8.59 -6.73
N SER A 34 1.36 8.54 -7.25
CA SER A 34 0.54 9.73 -7.51
C SER A 34 -0.13 10.31 -6.26
N ALA A 35 0.19 9.76 -5.07
CA ALA A 35 -0.43 10.13 -3.80
C ALA A 35 -1.98 10.13 -3.83
N CYS A 36 -2.59 9.20 -4.58
CA CYS A 36 -4.05 9.08 -4.72
C CYS A 36 -4.79 8.64 -3.45
N LEU A 37 -4.05 8.17 -2.42
CA LEU A 37 -4.55 7.69 -1.14
C LEU A 37 -5.45 6.44 -1.19
N GLU A 38 -5.63 5.81 -2.35
CA GLU A 38 -6.42 4.56 -2.49
C GLU A 38 -5.89 3.43 -1.60
N CYS A 39 -4.57 3.27 -1.53
CA CYS A 39 -3.95 2.26 -0.68
C CYS A 39 -4.30 2.48 0.81
N LYS A 40 -4.36 3.75 1.26
CA LYS A 40 -4.76 4.11 2.63
C LYS A 40 -6.24 3.81 2.85
N SER A 41 -7.12 4.20 1.93
CA SER A 41 -8.56 3.95 2.04
C SER A 41 -8.92 2.47 2.06
N SER A 42 -8.17 1.64 1.33
CA SER A 42 -8.35 0.19 1.28
C SER A 42 -7.65 -0.54 2.45
N CYS A 43 -6.81 0.16 3.22
CA CYS A 43 -6.06 -0.44 4.31
C CYS A 43 -6.97 -0.61 5.56
N PRO A 44 -7.19 -1.85 6.04
CA PRO A 44 -8.08 -2.11 7.18
C PRO A 44 -7.53 -1.61 8.53
N VAL A 45 -6.23 -1.32 8.60
CA VAL A 45 -5.49 -1.03 9.85
C VAL A 45 -4.78 0.33 9.82
N ASP A 46 -5.10 1.18 8.84
CA ASP A 46 -4.47 2.50 8.63
C ASP A 46 -2.93 2.49 8.74
N ALA A 47 -2.28 1.42 8.27
CA ALA A 47 -0.83 1.22 8.43
C ALA A 47 0.03 2.02 7.43
N ILE A 48 -0.59 2.81 6.55
CA ILE A 48 0.09 3.48 5.43
C ILE A 48 0.13 4.97 5.68
N SER A 49 1.34 5.53 5.67
CA SER A 49 1.58 6.97 5.78
C SER A 49 2.16 7.49 4.47
N VAL A 50 1.42 8.35 3.77
CA VAL A 50 1.86 9.01 2.54
C VAL A 50 2.42 10.38 2.91
N LYS A 51 3.71 10.63 2.63
CA LYS A 51 4.34 11.94 2.80
C LYS A 51 4.54 12.59 1.44
N THR A 52 3.84 13.69 1.20
CA THR A 52 4.17 14.62 0.12
C THR A 52 5.48 15.31 0.48
N LYS A 53 6.46 15.27 -0.43
CA LYS A 53 7.68 16.08 -0.33
C LYS A 53 7.45 17.44 -0.98
#